data_AF-A0A7V9JJE3-F1
#
_entry.id   AF-A0A7V9JJE3-F1
#
_cell.length_a   1.000
_cell.length_b   1.000
_cell.length_c   1.000
_cell.angle_alpha   90.00
_cell.angle_beta   90.00
_cell.angle_gamma   90.00
#
_symmetry.space_group_name_H-M   'P 1'
#
loop_
_entity.id
_entity.type
_entity.pdbx_description
1 polymer ?
#
loop_
_entity_poly.entity_id
_entity_poly.type
_entity_poly.pdbx_seq_one_letter_code
_entity_poly.pdbx_strand_id
1 'polypeptide(L)'
;MRLTRALMAACALLLAVAVPHAAADIGIRSIDQRVASTGQIVKLTASGYLGPRPWKPYPVAMISARHAPQPYPCRGGYCSPIRRLETLRRPPYLFLGYVDWRPVKGLGESGLGILRFRVPRVKPGPYLFALFCETCARGQKGSLIIDPRLVLRIR
;
A
#
# COMPACT_ATOMS: atom_id res chain seq x y z
N MET A 1 -33.94 40.24 38.75
CA MET A 1 -32.69 40.30 37.97
C MET A 1 -32.11 38.89 37.85
N ARG A 2 -32.64 38.13 36.90
CA ARG A 2 -32.23 36.78 36.48
C ARG A 2 -32.16 36.86 34.94
N LEU A 3 -31.39 35.98 34.30
CA LEU A 3 -31.03 35.97 32.86
C LEU A 3 -29.80 36.81 32.50
N THR A 4 -28.61 36.20 32.47
CA THR A 4 -27.49 36.56 31.55
C THR A 4 -26.23 35.69 31.76
N ARG A 5 -26.33 34.45 32.27
CA ARG A 5 -25.14 33.58 32.44
C ARG A 5 -25.28 32.15 31.92
N ALA A 6 -26.38 31.79 31.27
CA ALA A 6 -26.65 30.42 30.83
C ALA A 6 -26.34 30.11 29.35
N LEU A 7 -25.90 31.10 28.56
CA LEU A 7 -25.80 30.98 27.09
C LEU A 7 -24.38 30.85 26.52
N MET A 8 -23.35 30.74 27.37
CA MET A 8 -21.94 30.57 26.95
C MET A 8 -21.33 29.23 27.38
N ALA A 9 -22.11 28.14 27.34
CA ALA A 9 -21.59 26.79 27.60
C ALA A 9 -21.91 25.76 26.49
N ALA A 10 -22.63 26.15 25.44
CA ALA A 10 -23.13 25.21 24.43
C ALA A 10 -22.34 25.21 23.09
N CYS A 11 -21.39 26.13 22.90
CA CYS A 11 -20.72 26.29 21.59
C CYS A 11 -19.31 25.68 21.50
N ALA A 12 -18.80 25.06 22.56
CA ALA A 12 -17.43 24.51 22.59
C ALA A 12 -17.34 23.04 22.15
N LEU A 13 -18.47 22.40 21.82
CA LEU A 13 -18.54 20.93 21.70
C LEU A 13 -18.88 20.44 20.29
N LEU A 14 -18.43 21.10 19.21
CA LEU A 14 -18.72 20.64 17.84
C LEU A 14 -17.62 20.97 16.81
N LEU A 15 -16.38 21.16 17.25
CA LEU A 15 -15.21 21.09 16.35
C LEU A 15 -14.64 19.67 16.35
N ALA A 16 -15.48 18.71 15.94
CA ALA A 16 -14.99 17.44 15.42
C ALA A 16 -14.32 17.76 14.08
N VAL A 17 -13.06 18.18 14.14
CA VAL A 17 -12.21 18.37 12.97
C VAL A 17 -12.13 17.01 12.29
N ALA A 18 -12.92 16.82 11.24
CA ALA A 18 -12.84 15.68 10.36
C ALA A 18 -11.44 15.71 9.75
N VAL A 19 -10.49 15.00 10.37
CA VAL A 19 -9.15 14.86 9.82
C VAL A 19 -9.34 14.07 8.52
N PRO A 20 -9.02 14.66 7.35
CA PRO A 20 -9.07 13.91 6.11
C PRO A 20 -8.13 12.72 6.29
N HIS A 21 -8.69 11.51 6.24
CA HIS A 21 -7.87 10.32 6.10
C HIS A 21 -7.18 10.47 4.75
N ALA A 22 -5.91 10.81 4.77
CA ALA A 22 -5.06 10.74 3.60
C ALA A 22 -5.01 9.27 3.19
N ALA A 23 -5.96 8.86 2.34
CA ALA A 23 -5.88 7.61 1.63
C ALA A 23 -4.53 7.65 0.92
N ALA A 24 -3.68 6.65 1.17
CA ALA A 24 -2.44 6.56 0.44
C ALA A 24 -2.80 6.50 -1.05
N ASP A 25 -2.44 7.54 -1.80
CA ASP A 25 -2.72 7.63 -3.23
C ASP A 25 -2.02 6.50 -4.01
N ILE A 26 -1.09 5.81 -3.35
CA ILE A 26 -0.33 4.68 -3.89
C ILE A 26 -0.76 3.40 -3.20
N GLY A 27 -1.08 2.37 -3.99
CA GLY A 27 -1.41 1.06 -3.47
C GLY A 27 -1.67 0.01 -4.53
N ILE A 28 -1.78 -1.23 -4.05
CA ILE A 28 -2.24 -2.35 -4.85
C ILE A 28 -3.76 -2.27 -4.88
N ARG A 29 -4.34 -2.21 -6.08
CA ARG A 29 -5.77 -1.99 -6.30
C ARG A 29 -6.51 -3.31 -6.45
N SER A 30 -5.93 -4.27 -7.17
CA SER A 30 -6.57 -5.56 -7.40
C SER A 30 -5.57 -6.65 -7.80
N ILE A 31 -6.03 -7.88 -7.62
CA ILE A 31 -5.49 -9.08 -8.25
C ILE A 31 -6.62 -9.74 -9.03
N ASP A 32 -6.34 -10.26 -10.22
CA ASP A 32 -7.35 -10.89 -11.07
C ASP A 32 -7.91 -12.20 -10.49
N GLN A 33 -7.17 -12.82 -9.58
CA GLN A 33 -7.58 -14.02 -8.87
C GLN A 33 -7.08 -14.03 -7.43
N ARG A 34 -7.94 -14.53 -6.53
CA ARG A 34 -7.64 -14.65 -5.09
C ARG A 34 -7.19 -16.05 -4.68
N VAL A 35 -7.26 -17.02 -5.58
CA VAL A 35 -6.79 -18.39 -5.39
C VAL A 35 -5.99 -18.76 -6.63
N ALA A 36 -4.80 -19.34 -6.46
CA ALA A 36 -3.99 -19.78 -7.59
C ALA A 36 -3.15 -21.00 -7.23
N SER A 37 -2.81 -21.80 -8.23
CA SER A 37 -1.84 -22.89 -8.11
C SER A 37 -0.44 -22.40 -8.42
N THR A 38 0.57 -23.09 -7.89
CA THR A 38 1.97 -22.90 -8.29
C THR A 38 2.09 -22.94 -9.82
N GLY A 39 2.82 -22.00 -10.42
CA GLY A 39 3.03 -21.93 -11.87
C GLY A 39 1.94 -21.18 -12.65
N GLN A 40 0.79 -20.88 -12.03
CA GLN A 40 -0.27 -20.09 -12.65
C GLN A 40 0.17 -18.63 -12.81
N ILE A 41 -0.32 -17.93 -13.84
CA ILE A 41 -0.05 -16.51 -14.04
C ILE A 41 -1.13 -15.69 -13.34
N VAL A 42 -0.72 -14.75 -12.49
CA VAL A 42 -1.58 -13.79 -11.78
C VAL A 42 -1.26 -12.39 -12.28
N LYS A 43 -2.31 -11.57 -12.48
CA LYS A 43 -2.19 -10.15 -12.80
C LYS A 43 -2.51 -9.33 -11.54
N LEU A 44 -1.54 -8.52 -11.13
CA LEU A 44 -1.68 -7.51 -10.09
C LEU A 44 -1.80 -6.14 -10.74
N THR A 45 -2.75 -5.33 -10.27
CA THR A 45 -2.91 -3.94 -10.67
C THR A 45 -2.64 -3.03 -9.49
N ALA A 46 -1.79 -2.03 -9.69
CA ALA A 46 -1.46 -0.99 -8.74
C ALA A 46 -1.86 0.38 -9.29
N SER A 47 -2.04 1.36 -8.42
CA SER A 47 -2.27 2.75 -8.80
C SER A 47 -1.48 3.65 -7.88
N GLY A 48 -1.08 4.82 -8.39
CA GLY A 48 -0.79 5.95 -7.53
C GLY A 48 0.14 7.00 -8.08
N TYR A 49 0.53 7.91 -7.20
CA TYR A 49 1.49 8.97 -7.46
C TYR A 49 2.88 8.40 -7.72
N LEU A 50 3.46 8.70 -8.89
CA LEU A 50 4.75 8.19 -9.35
C LEU A 50 5.89 9.20 -9.15
N GLY A 51 5.56 10.42 -8.76
CA GLY A 51 6.51 11.52 -8.69
C GLY A 51 6.85 12.12 -10.07
N PRO A 52 7.81 13.05 -10.09
CA PRO A 52 8.30 13.65 -11.32
C PRO A 52 8.99 12.60 -12.20
N ARG A 53 8.97 12.83 -13.51
CA ARG A 53 9.64 11.97 -14.48
C ARG A 53 11.17 12.15 -14.44
N PRO A 54 11.95 11.12 -14.83
CA PRO A 54 11.51 9.78 -15.26
C PRO A 54 11.08 8.91 -14.08
N TRP A 55 10.00 8.14 -14.25
CA TRP A 55 9.47 7.32 -13.18
C TRP A 55 10.35 6.10 -12.92
N LYS A 56 10.64 5.86 -11.65
CA LYS A 56 11.27 4.62 -11.22
C LYS A 56 10.21 3.51 -11.11
N PRO A 57 10.48 2.32 -11.63
CA PRO A 57 9.57 1.20 -11.48
C PRO A 57 9.47 0.78 -10.00
N TYR A 58 8.26 0.43 -9.55
CA TYR A 58 8.05 0.03 -8.17
C TYR A 58 8.19 -1.49 -8.06
N PRO A 59 9.11 -2.00 -7.22
CA PRO A 59 9.26 -3.42 -7.02
C PRO A 59 8.08 -3.98 -6.20
N VAL A 60 7.66 -5.18 -6.54
CA VAL A 60 6.65 -5.94 -5.82
C VAL A 60 7.26 -7.23 -5.32
N ALA A 61 6.99 -7.54 -4.05
CA ALA A 61 7.28 -8.84 -3.47
C ALA A 61 6.00 -9.49 -2.93
N MET A 62 6.01 -10.81 -2.88
CA MET A 62 5.03 -11.62 -2.19
C MET A 62 5.60 -12.04 -0.83
N ILE A 63 4.76 -12.10 0.20
CA ILE A 63 5.15 -12.53 1.54
C ILE A 63 4.02 -13.36 2.15
N SER A 64 4.35 -14.41 2.91
CA SER A 64 3.32 -15.15 3.65
C SER A 64 2.65 -14.21 4.65
N ALA A 65 1.32 -14.26 4.76
CA ALA A 65 0.55 -13.35 5.61
C ALA A 65 1.04 -13.34 7.07
N ARG A 66 1.51 -14.49 7.59
CA ARG A 66 2.05 -14.62 8.95
C ARG A 66 3.36 -13.85 9.20
N HIS A 67 4.11 -13.53 8.15
CA HIS A 67 5.37 -12.78 8.23
C HIS A 67 5.22 -11.33 7.75
N ALA A 68 4.03 -10.95 7.26
CA ALA A 68 3.82 -9.61 6.73
C ALA A 68 4.01 -8.58 7.84
N PRO A 69 4.85 -7.55 7.62
CA PRO A 69 5.04 -6.51 8.61
C PRO A 69 3.73 -5.73 8.79
N GLN A 70 3.37 -5.49 10.04
CA GLN A 70 2.15 -4.76 10.39
C GLN A 70 2.38 -3.25 10.27
N PRO A 71 1.37 -2.48 9.85
CA PRO A 71 1.38 -1.03 10.01
C PRO A 71 1.70 -0.64 11.46
N TYR A 72 2.41 0.46 11.66
CA TYR A 72 2.75 0.96 12.99
C TYR A 72 2.06 2.30 13.27
N PRO A 73 1.72 2.61 14.53
CA PRO A 73 1.14 3.91 14.88
C PRO A 73 2.10 5.07 14.51
N CYS A 74 1.56 6.14 13.94
CA CYS A 74 2.29 7.38 13.66
C CYS A 74 1.39 8.60 13.82
N ARG A 75 1.95 9.82 13.73
CA ARG A 75 1.15 11.05 13.89
C ARG A 75 0.08 11.12 12.80
N GLY A 76 -1.19 11.02 13.20
CA GLY A 76 -2.34 11.08 12.30
C GLY A 76 -2.86 9.73 11.80
N GLY A 77 -2.39 8.60 12.35
CA GLY A 77 -2.98 7.28 12.05
C GLY A 77 -1.96 6.14 12.09
N TYR A 78 -1.96 5.33 11.03
CA TYR A 78 -1.06 4.19 10.86
C TYR A 78 -0.18 4.38 9.63
N CYS A 79 1.11 4.12 9.79
CA CYS A 79 2.10 4.24 8.73
C CYS A 79 2.51 2.87 8.20
N SER A 80 2.75 2.82 6.90
CA SER A 80 3.34 1.66 6.24
C SER A 80 4.75 1.36 6.77
N PRO A 81 5.12 0.09 6.96
CA PRO A 81 6.46 -0.31 7.36
C PRO A 81 7.53 0.26 6.42
N ILE A 82 8.61 0.80 6.98
CA ILE A 82 9.75 1.31 6.20
C ILE A 82 10.81 0.22 6.09
N ARG A 83 11.32 -0.04 4.88
CA ARG A 83 12.40 -1.02 4.62
C ARG A 83 13.40 -0.48 3.61
N ARG A 84 14.55 -1.14 3.51
CA ARG A 84 15.49 -0.94 2.40
C ARG A 84 15.07 -1.82 1.22
N LEU A 85 15.33 -1.36 0.00
CA LEU A 85 14.97 -2.10 -1.21
C LEU A 85 15.59 -3.51 -1.23
N GLU A 86 16.83 -3.64 -0.78
CA GLU A 86 17.56 -4.92 -0.71
C GLU A 86 16.83 -6.01 0.10
N THR A 87 15.98 -5.61 1.06
CA THR A 87 15.21 -6.54 1.88
C THR A 87 14.19 -7.33 1.04
N LEU A 88 13.65 -6.76 -0.04
CA LEU A 88 12.68 -7.46 -0.91
C LEU A 88 13.30 -8.64 -1.67
N ARG A 89 14.63 -8.70 -1.78
CA ARG A 89 15.36 -9.77 -2.47
C ARG A 89 15.82 -10.90 -1.54
N ARG A 90 15.42 -10.85 -0.26
CA ARG A 90 15.81 -11.83 0.76
C ARG A 90 14.56 -12.40 1.45
N PRO A 91 14.61 -13.66 1.93
CA PRO A 91 13.54 -14.20 2.77
C PRO A 91 13.22 -13.27 3.94
N PRO A 92 11.94 -13.13 4.34
CA PRO A 92 10.77 -13.91 3.91
C PRO A 92 10.08 -13.37 2.64
N TYR A 93 10.65 -12.37 1.97
CA TYR A 93 10.08 -11.80 0.76
C TYR A 93 10.44 -12.63 -0.48
N LEU A 94 9.48 -12.74 -1.38
CA LEU A 94 9.62 -13.38 -2.68
C LEU A 94 9.43 -12.32 -3.75
N PHE A 95 10.53 -11.83 -4.30
CA PHE A 95 10.50 -10.80 -5.33
C PHE A 95 9.75 -11.29 -6.57
N LEU A 96 8.71 -10.56 -6.99
CA LEU A 96 7.87 -10.93 -8.14
C LEU A 96 8.23 -10.16 -9.40
N GLY A 97 8.85 -8.99 -9.26
CA GLY A 97 9.19 -8.12 -10.39
C GLY A 97 8.87 -6.66 -10.10
N TYR A 98 8.69 -5.90 -11.19
CA TYR A 98 8.41 -4.48 -11.15
C TYR A 98 7.08 -4.18 -11.82
N VAL A 99 6.37 -3.18 -11.30
CA VAL A 99 5.15 -2.67 -11.93
C VAL A 99 5.49 -1.93 -13.23
N ASP A 100 4.84 -2.30 -14.34
CA ASP A 100 4.85 -1.51 -15.59
C ASP A 100 3.82 -0.37 -15.47
N TRP A 101 4.32 0.84 -15.24
CA TRP A 101 3.51 2.03 -15.00
C TRP A 101 3.11 2.72 -16.31
N ARG A 102 1.83 3.08 -16.40
CA ARG A 102 1.27 3.90 -17.48
C ARG A 102 0.65 5.18 -16.90
N PRO A 103 0.91 6.35 -17.51
CA PRO A 103 0.25 7.59 -17.10
C PRO A 103 -1.26 7.45 -17.19
N VAL A 104 -1.97 8.01 -16.22
CA VAL A 104 -3.40 8.27 -16.37
C VAL A 104 -3.58 9.68 -16.92
N LYS A 105 -4.18 9.79 -18.11
CA LYS A 105 -4.42 11.09 -18.77
C LYS A 105 -5.23 12.00 -17.83
N GLY A 106 -4.77 13.23 -17.66
CA GLY A 106 -5.45 14.24 -16.83
C GLY A 106 -5.18 14.14 -15.32
N LEU A 107 -4.41 13.17 -14.83
CA LEU A 107 -4.10 13.01 -13.40
C LEU A 107 -2.63 13.31 -13.04
N GLY A 108 -1.96 14.12 -13.88
CA GLY A 108 -0.60 14.58 -13.66
C GLY A 108 0.41 13.43 -13.47
N GLU A 109 1.03 13.38 -12.30
CA GLU A 109 2.05 12.42 -11.92
C GLU A 109 1.49 11.08 -11.41
N SER A 110 0.19 10.82 -11.62
CA SER A 110 -0.45 9.57 -11.25
C SER A 110 -0.40 8.54 -12.38
N GLY A 111 -0.27 7.27 -12.02
CA GLY A 111 -0.24 6.16 -12.97
C GLY A 111 -1.05 4.95 -12.53
N LEU A 112 -1.39 4.14 -13.52
CA LEU A 112 -1.91 2.78 -13.35
C LEU A 112 -0.80 1.80 -13.74
N GLY A 113 -0.58 0.82 -12.89
CA GLY A 113 0.52 -0.11 -13.02
C GLY A 113 0.04 -1.54 -13.11
N ILE A 114 0.66 -2.35 -13.98
CA ILE A 114 0.34 -3.77 -14.09
C ILE A 114 1.62 -4.59 -13.86
N LEU A 115 1.50 -5.64 -13.06
CA LEU A 115 2.50 -6.70 -12.95
C LEU A 115 1.83 -8.04 -13.27
N ARG A 116 2.41 -8.81 -14.19
CA ARG A 116 2.06 -10.21 -14.40
C ARG A 116 3.21 -11.07 -13.91
N PHE A 117 2.91 -12.05 -13.07
CA PHE A 117 3.92 -12.94 -12.51
C PHE A 117 3.41 -14.38 -12.47
N ARG A 118 4.35 -15.32 -12.48
CA ARG A 118 4.08 -16.73 -12.25
C ARG A 118 4.12 -17.02 -10.76
N VAL A 119 3.10 -17.66 -10.21
CA VAL A 119 3.05 -18.04 -8.79
C VAL A 119 4.26 -18.93 -8.46
N PRO A 120 5.16 -18.51 -7.55
CA PRO A 120 6.36 -19.27 -7.24
C PRO A 120 6.02 -20.56 -6.48
N ARG A 121 6.95 -21.52 -6.49
CA ARG A 121 6.86 -22.75 -5.69
C ARG A 121 7.01 -22.41 -4.20
N VAL A 122 5.91 -22.41 -3.47
CA VAL A 122 5.87 -22.05 -2.04
C VAL A 122 4.91 -22.95 -1.28
N LYS A 123 4.97 -22.92 0.05
CA LYS A 123 4.01 -23.66 0.89
C LYS A 123 2.58 -23.13 0.65
N PRO A 124 1.57 -24.00 0.60
CA PRO A 124 0.17 -23.56 0.52
C PRO A 124 -0.20 -22.61 1.67
N GLY A 125 -1.14 -21.71 1.40
CA GLY A 125 -1.65 -20.76 2.39
C GLY A 125 -1.84 -19.33 1.87
N PRO A 126 -2.14 -18.38 2.78
CA PRO A 126 -2.38 -16.99 2.43
C PRO A 126 -1.08 -16.20 2.26
N TYR A 127 -1.01 -15.45 1.17
CA TYR A 127 0.07 -14.52 0.85
C TYR A 127 -0.48 -13.11 0.60
N LEU A 128 0.31 -12.13 1.04
CA LEU A 128 0.10 -10.71 0.80
C LEU A 128 1.14 -10.21 -0.19
N PHE A 129 0.85 -9.06 -0.77
CA PHE A 129 1.75 -8.36 -1.68
C PHE A 129 2.27 -7.10 -1.02
N ALA A 130 3.57 -6.82 -1.21
CA ALA A 130 4.24 -5.63 -0.75
C ALA A 130 4.75 -4.85 -1.96
N LEU A 131 4.13 -3.70 -2.21
CA LEU A 131 4.59 -2.72 -3.19
C LEU A 131 5.58 -1.77 -2.50
N PHE A 132 6.80 -1.67 -3.00
CA PHE A 132 7.82 -0.78 -2.44
C PHE A 132 7.77 0.59 -3.13
N CYS A 133 7.48 1.62 -2.35
CA CYS A 133 7.49 3.00 -2.81
C CYS A 133 8.72 3.73 -2.24
N GLU A 134 9.72 3.97 -3.10
CA GLU A 134 10.96 4.68 -2.72
C GLU A 134 10.68 6.14 -2.35
N THR A 135 9.83 6.82 -3.10
CA THR A 135 9.49 8.24 -2.89
C THR A 135 8.60 8.49 -1.67
N CYS A 136 8.01 7.43 -1.09
CA CYS A 136 7.14 7.51 0.07
C CYS A 136 7.90 7.55 1.42
N ALA A 137 9.22 7.46 1.40
CA ALA A 137 10.06 7.57 2.59
C ALA A 137 11.32 8.41 2.29
N ARG A 138 11.98 8.89 3.35
CA ARG A 138 13.22 9.67 3.21
C ARG A 138 14.45 8.75 3.15
N GLY A 139 15.43 9.12 2.32
CA GLY A 139 16.73 8.44 2.20
C GLY A 139 16.69 7.16 1.37
N GLN A 140 17.63 6.23 1.59
CA GLN A 140 17.72 4.93 0.87
C GLN A 140 16.67 3.90 1.31
N LYS A 141 15.53 4.34 1.83
CA LYS A 141 14.45 3.51 2.35
C LYS A 141 13.18 3.79 1.56
N GLY A 142 12.23 2.87 1.59
CA GLY A 142 10.91 3.02 1.01
C GLY A 142 9.82 2.48 1.93
N SER A 143 8.60 2.92 1.69
CA SER A 143 7.41 2.40 2.36
C SER A 143 6.96 1.10 1.70
N LEU A 144 6.65 0.10 2.51
CA LEU A 144 6.00 -1.14 2.08
C LEU A 144 4.49 -0.98 2.16
N ILE A 145 3.87 -0.80 1.01
CA ILE A 145 2.42 -0.67 0.89
C ILE A 145 1.85 -2.07 0.74
N ILE A 146 1.10 -2.50 1.76
CA ILE A 146 0.48 -3.82 1.87
C ILE A 146 -1.01 -3.60 2.14
N ASP A 147 -1.87 -4.16 1.29
CA ASP A 147 -3.31 -4.19 1.54
C ASP A 147 -3.69 -5.57 2.12
N PRO A 148 -4.12 -5.66 3.39
CA PRO A 148 -4.51 -6.92 4.02
C PRO A 148 -5.77 -7.56 3.40
N ARG A 149 -6.53 -6.83 2.57
CA ARG A 149 -7.72 -7.33 1.87
C ARG A 149 -7.38 -8.07 0.57
N LEU A 150 -6.19 -7.84 0.02
CA LEU A 150 -5.71 -8.43 -1.23
C LEU A 150 -4.84 -9.66 -0.96
N VAL A 151 -5.52 -10.72 -0.52
CA VAL A 151 -4.90 -12.02 -0.21
C VAL A 151 -4.94 -12.93 -1.43
N LEU A 152 -3.78 -13.49 -1.79
CA LEU A 152 -3.69 -14.64 -2.69
C LEU A 152 -3.56 -15.92 -1.87
N ARG A 153 -4.47 -16.87 -2.05
CA ARG A 153 -4.40 -18.21 -1.46
C ARG A 153 -3.76 -19.19 -2.44
N ILE A 154 -2.62 -19.75 -2.06
CA ILE A 154 -1.92 -20.75 -2.86
C ILE A 154 -2.36 -22.15 -2.40
N ARG A 155 -2.73 -23.00 -3.36
CA ARG A 155 -3.07 -24.42 -3.17
C ARG A 155 -1.92 -25.31 -3.59
#